data_AF-A0A2A9EUY6-F1
#
_entry.id   AF-A0A2A9EUY6-F1
#
_cell.length_a   1.000
_cell.length_b   1.000
_cell.length_c   1.000
_cell.angle_alpha   90.00
_cell.angle_beta   90.00
_cell.angle_gamma   90.00
#
_symmetry.space_group_name_H-M   'P 1'
#
loop_
_entity.id
_entity.type
_entity.pdbx_description
1 polymer ?
#
loop_
_entity_poly.entity_id
_entity_poly.type
_entity_poly.pdbx_seq_one_letter_code
_entity_poly.pdbx_strand_id
1 'polypeptide(L)'
;MATPQNYLAVIKVVGIGGGGVNAVNRMIEVGLKGVEFIAINTDAQALLMSDADVKLDVGRELTRGLGAGADPEVGRKAAEDHAEEIEDVLRGADMVFVTAGEGGGTGTGGAPVVARIARALGALTVGVVTRPFTFEGRRRSVQAEQGIEALREEVDTLIVIPNDRLLSMSDKNVSAIAAFHSADQVLHSGVQGITDLITTPGLINLDFADVKSVMQGAGSALMGIGSARGEDRAVQAAELAISSPLLEASIDGAHGVLLSIQGGSDLGLFEVHEAARLVQEAAHPEANIIFGTVIDDALGDEVRVTVIAAGFDGGVPKQREDSRALGQVTGASRPAVPAAPVTSATTPQAASPATAPVPAAEPAHARPRPIPAGPDDVPASLQPVAAAPRPAFTVVEDGVGEGVTVERPVEVPHVTERARPVEDLDVPDFLK
;
A
#
# COMPACT_ATOMS: atom_id res chain seq x y z
N MET A 1 -5.03 -44.66 -19.08
CA MET A 1 -4.31 -43.60 -18.34
C MET A 1 -5.14 -42.34 -18.52
N ALA A 2 -5.69 -41.79 -17.45
CA ALA A 2 -6.39 -40.51 -17.53
C ALA A 2 -5.34 -39.45 -17.87
N THR A 3 -5.59 -38.66 -18.91
CA THR A 3 -4.86 -37.41 -19.17
C THR A 3 -4.88 -36.58 -17.88
N PRO A 4 -3.72 -36.10 -17.38
CA PRO A 4 -3.71 -35.18 -16.26
C PRO A 4 -4.57 -33.98 -16.66
N GLN A 5 -5.71 -33.80 -16.00
CA GLN A 5 -6.48 -32.57 -16.13
C GLN A 5 -5.59 -31.48 -15.55
N ASN A 6 -5.26 -30.46 -16.35
CA ASN A 6 -4.59 -29.27 -15.85
C ASN A 6 -5.51 -28.63 -14.80
N TYR A 7 -5.19 -28.87 -13.53
CA TYR A 7 -5.88 -28.27 -12.40
C TYR A 7 -5.32 -26.85 -12.24
N LEU A 8 -6.15 -25.85 -12.49
CA LEU A 8 -5.81 -24.46 -12.20
C LEU A 8 -6.09 -24.23 -10.73
N ALA A 9 -5.07 -23.78 -9.98
CA ALA A 9 -5.22 -23.46 -8.57
C ALA A 9 -6.26 -22.34 -8.40
N VAL A 10 -7.21 -22.53 -7.49
CA VAL A 10 -8.19 -21.51 -7.12
C VAL A 10 -7.55 -20.59 -6.09
N ILE A 11 -7.23 -19.37 -6.51
CA ILE A 11 -6.60 -18.35 -5.68
C ILE A 11 -7.65 -17.32 -5.27
N LYS A 12 -7.75 -17.04 -3.97
CA LYS A 12 -8.63 -15.98 -3.44
C LYS A 12 -7.81 -14.90 -2.73
N VAL A 13 -8.18 -13.64 -2.92
CA VAL A 13 -7.53 -12.49 -2.28
C VAL A 13 -8.54 -11.79 -1.38
N VAL A 14 -8.28 -11.82 -0.08
CA VAL A 14 -9.17 -11.30 0.96
C VAL A 14 -8.61 -10.02 1.54
N GLY A 15 -9.26 -8.89 1.26
CA GLY A 15 -8.96 -7.59 1.83
C GLY A 15 -9.78 -7.33 3.08
N ILE A 16 -9.12 -7.15 4.23
CA ILE A 16 -9.79 -7.00 5.52
C ILE A 16 -9.57 -5.58 6.08
N GLY A 17 -10.68 -4.92 6.43
CA GLY A 17 -10.68 -3.55 6.90
C GLY A 17 -10.34 -2.53 5.80
N GLY A 18 -10.28 -1.25 6.16
CA GLY A 18 -10.11 -0.17 5.17
C GLY A 18 -8.84 -0.29 4.31
N GLY A 19 -7.68 -0.58 4.92
CA GLY A 19 -6.42 -0.73 4.18
C GLY A 19 -6.43 -1.95 3.25
N GLY A 20 -6.94 -3.09 3.71
CA GLY A 20 -7.04 -4.30 2.89
C GLY A 20 -8.02 -4.14 1.73
N VAL A 21 -9.17 -3.51 1.97
CA VAL A 21 -10.17 -3.23 0.92
C VAL A 21 -9.64 -2.24 -0.12
N ASN A 22 -8.89 -1.21 0.30
CA ASN A 22 -8.24 -0.29 -0.64
C ASN A 22 -7.22 -1.01 -1.52
N ALA A 23 -6.39 -1.88 -0.93
CA ALA A 23 -5.44 -2.69 -1.67
C ALA A 23 -6.14 -3.63 -2.68
N VAL A 24 -7.26 -4.25 -2.30
CA VAL A 24 -8.07 -5.08 -3.21
C VAL A 24 -8.64 -4.25 -4.36
N ASN A 25 -9.26 -3.11 -4.07
CA ASN A 25 -9.76 -2.21 -5.12
C ASN A 25 -8.63 -1.82 -6.07
N ARG A 26 -7.45 -1.51 -5.53
CA ARG A 26 -6.28 -1.22 -6.35
C ARG A 26 -5.90 -2.39 -7.25
N MET A 27 -5.83 -3.61 -6.71
CA MET A 27 -5.53 -4.82 -7.49
C MET A 27 -6.52 -5.02 -8.65
N ILE A 28 -7.80 -4.72 -8.43
CA ILE A 28 -8.85 -4.77 -9.46
C ILE A 28 -8.63 -3.68 -10.51
N GLU A 29 -8.32 -2.45 -10.11
CA GLU A 29 -8.05 -1.33 -11.02
C GLU A 29 -6.86 -1.61 -11.96
N VAL A 30 -5.77 -2.17 -11.44
CA VAL A 30 -4.60 -2.56 -12.27
C VAL A 30 -4.85 -3.83 -13.09
N GLY A 31 -5.97 -4.53 -12.83
CA GLY A 31 -6.41 -5.67 -13.62
C GLY A 31 -5.68 -6.96 -13.31
N LEU A 32 -5.37 -7.22 -12.02
CA LEU A 32 -4.84 -8.51 -11.58
C LEU A 32 -5.86 -9.63 -11.91
N LYS A 33 -5.39 -10.70 -12.57
CA LYS A 33 -6.24 -11.77 -13.13
C LYS A 33 -6.01 -13.09 -12.42
N GLY A 34 -6.97 -14.00 -12.58
CA GLY A 34 -6.86 -15.38 -12.09
C GLY A 34 -7.04 -15.52 -10.58
N VAL A 35 -7.63 -14.50 -9.95
CA VAL A 35 -7.96 -14.49 -8.52
C VAL A 35 -9.41 -14.05 -8.32
N GLU A 36 -10.03 -14.54 -7.25
CA GLU A 36 -11.33 -14.07 -6.77
C GLU A 36 -11.11 -13.05 -5.64
N PHE A 37 -11.70 -11.86 -5.76
CA PHE A 37 -11.54 -10.81 -4.76
C PHE A 37 -12.67 -10.82 -3.73
N ILE A 38 -12.28 -10.79 -2.45
CA ILE A 38 -13.19 -10.76 -1.32
C ILE A 38 -12.85 -9.54 -0.47
N ALA A 39 -13.83 -8.68 -0.22
CA ALA A 39 -13.72 -7.56 0.70
C ALA A 39 -14.46 -7.88 2.01
N ILE A 40 -13.79 -7.74 3.15
CA ILE A 40 -14.38 -7.94 4.48
C ILE A 40 -14.19 -6.66 5.29
N ASN A 41 -15.27 -6.07 5.79
CA ASN A 41 -15.16 -4.88 6.62
C ASN A 41 -16.32 -4.77 7.62
N THR A 42 -16.07 -4.08 8.74
CA THR A 42 -17.09 -3.70 9.72
C THR A 42 -17.71 -2.32 9.42
N ASP A 43 -17.12 -1.60 8.46
CA ASP A 43 -17.63 -0.34 7.92
C ASP A 43 -18.37 -0.62 6.61
N ALA A 44 -19.70 -0.51 6.68
CA ALA A 44 -20.58 -0.78 5.55
C ALA A 44 -20.43 0.26 4.43
N GLN A 45 -20.04 1.51 4.75
CA GLN A 45 -19.84 2.55 3.73
C GLN A 45 -18.61 2.24 2.89
N ALA A 46 -17.50 1.86 3.54
CA ALA A 46 -16.29 1.45 2.84
C ALA A 46 -16.55 0.22 1.95
N LEU A 47 -17.36 -0.73 2.41
CA LEU A 47 -17.66 -1.96 1.66
C LEU A 47 -18.52 -1.71 0.41
N LEU A 48 -19.48 -0.78 0.49
CA LEU A 48 -20.31 -0.39 -0.67
C LEU A 48 -19.47 0.18 -1.82
N MET A 49 -18.36 0.85 -1.49
CA MET A 49 -17.41 1.43 -2.44
C MET A 49 -16.37 0.44 -2.95
N SER A 50 -16.37 -0.81 -2.49
CA SER A 50 -15.44 -1.83 -2.98
C SER A 50 -15.86 -2.37 -4.34
N ASP A 51 -14.89 -2.70 -5.19
CA ASP A 51 -15.14 -3.34 -6.48
C ASP A 51 -14.99 -4.87 -6.43
N ALA A 52 -14.76 -5.44 -5.25
CA ALA A 52 -14.56 -6.89 -5.05
C ALA A 52 -15.80 -7.71 -5.47
N ASP A 53 -15.53 -8.94 -5.96
CA ASP A 53 -16.54 -9.90 -6.40
C ASP A 53 -17.49 -10.28 -5.25
N VAL A 54 -16.92 -10.48 -4.05
CA VAL A 54 -17.65 -10.84 -2.84
C VAL A 54 -17.39 -9.78 -1.76
N LYS A 55 -18.46 -9.37 -1.08
CA LYS A 55 -18.44 -8.34 -0.05
C LYS A 55 -19.10 -8.87 1.23
N LEU A 56 -18.35 -8.91 2.31
CA LEU A 56 -18.81 -9.39 3.62
C LEU A 56 -18.81 -8.24 4.63
N ASP A 57 -20.01 -7.84 5.06
CA ASP A 57 -20.20 -6.89 6.17
C ASP A 57 -20.22 -7.68 7.48
N VAL A 58 -19.17 -7.54 8.28
CA VAL A 58 -19.01 -8.29 9.53
C VAL A 58 -19.27 -7.40 10.74
N GLY A 59 -19.82 -7.99 11.80
CA GLY A 59 -20.03 -7.30 13.07
C GLY A 59 -21.08 -6.20 13.03
N ARG A 60 -22.05 -6.26 12.10
CA ARG A 60 -23.12 -5.27 11.96
C ARG A 60 -23.89 -5.04 13.27
N GLU A 61 -24.10 -6.08 14.06
CA GLU A 61 -24.76 -5.97 15.37
C GLU A 61 -23.91 -5.22 16.41
N LEU A 62 -22.58 -5.41 16.38
CA LEU A 62 -21.62 -4.77 17.30
C LEU A 62 -21.35 -3.31 16.92
N THR A 63 -21.11 -3.04 15.64
CA THR A 63 -20.61 -1.74 15.16
C THR A 63 -21.72 -0.85 14.58
N ARG A 64 -22.90 -1.41 14.32
CA ARG A 64 -23.98 -0.77 13.53
C ARG A 64 -23.51 -0.34 12.13
N GLY A 65 -22.49 -1.01 11.58
CA GLY A 65 -21.89 -0.71 10.29
C GLY A 65 -20.97 0.52 10.28
N LEU A 66 -20.55 1.01 11.46
CA LEU A 66 -19.72 2.22 11.61
C LEU A 66 -18.21 1.91 11.78
N GLY A 67 -17.82 0.65 11.65
CA GLY A 67 -16.43 0.22 11.85
C GLY A 67 -16.05 -0.10 13.30
N ALA A 68 -14.85 -0.64 13.48
CA ALA A 68 -14.34 -1.12 14.77
C ALA A 68 -13.70 -0.03 15.67
N GLY A 69 -13.74 1.25 15.30
CA GLY A 69 -13.25 2.35 16.15
C GLY A 69 -11.75 2.28 16.55
N ALA A 70 -10.90 1.69 15.71
CA ALA A 70 -9.48 1.40 16.01
C ALA A 70 -9.27 0.52 17.26
N ASP A 71 -10.24 -0.34 17.55
CA ASP A 71 -10.15 -1.39 18.56
C ASP A 71 -10.04 -2.78 17.87
N PRO A 72 -8.87 -3.44 17.94
CA PRO A 72 -8.66 -4.78 17.40
C PRO A 72 -9.62 -5.83 17.98
N GLU A 73 -10.01 -5.71 19.24
CA GLU A 73 -10.89 -6.68 19.89
C GLU A 73 -12.29 -6.68 19.28
N VAL A 74 -12.78 -5.52 18.87
CA VAL A 74 -14.05 -5.39 18.15
C VAL A 74 -13.94 -6.02 16.76
N GLY A 75 -12.83 -5.78 16.07
CA GLY A 75 -12.55 -6.40 14.76
C GLY A 75 -12.49 -7.92 14.83
N ARG A 76 -11.83 -8.46 15.86
CA ARG A 76 -11.72 -9.91 16.10
C ARG A 76 -13.09 -10.54 16.35
N LYS A 77 -13.86 -10.01 17.30
CA LYS A 77 -15.20 -10.52 17.62
C LYS A 77 -16.13 -10.46 16.42
N ALA A 78 -16.09 -9.36 15.67
CA ALA A 78 -16.87 -9.22 14.44
C ALA A 78 -16.58 -10.34 13.44
N ALA A 79 -15.31 -10.70 13.24
CA ALA A 79 -14.92 -11.79 12.36
C ALA A 79 -15.27 -13.18 12.94
N GLU A 80 -15.13 -13.38 14.25
CA GLU A 80 -15.51 -14.63 14.93
C GLU A 80 -17.02 -14.90 14.86
N ASP A 81 -17.84 -13.87 15.07
CA ASP A 81 -19.30 -13.97 15.00
C ASP A 81 -19.79 -14.31 13.58
N HIS A 82 -18.97 -14.06 12.55
CA HIS A 82 -19.29 -14.32 11.14
C HIS A 82 -18.38 -15.41 10.54
N ALA A 83 -17.81 -16.27 11.37
CA ALA A 83 -16.86 -17.30 10.94
C ALA A 83 -17.46 -18.28 9.91
N GLU A 84 -18.74 -18.64 10.05
CA GLU A 84 -19.44 -19.53 9.11
C GLU A 84 -19.53 -18.92 7.70
N GLU A 85 -19.87 -17.63 7.61
CA GLU A 85 -19.95 -16.93 6.33
C GLU A 85 -18.57 -16.79 5.68
N ILE A 86 -17.53 -16.50 6.49
CA ILE A 86 -16.14 -16.45 6.03
C ILE A 86 -15.72 -17.84 5.50
N GLU A 87 -16.05 -18.90 6.21
CA GLU A 87 -15.73 -20.27 5.80
C GLU A 87 -16.39 -20.62 4.45
N ASP A 88 -17.67 -20.28 4.28
CA ASP A 88 -18.41 -20.53 3.05
C ASP A 88 -17.80 -19.82 1.84
N VAL A 89 -17.36 -18.57 2.03
CA VAL A 89 -16.71 -17.78 0.97
C VAL A 89 -15.31 -18.31 0.64
N LEU A 90 -14.57 -18.85 1.61
CA LEU A 90 -13.22 -19.37 1.40
C LEU A 90 -13.18 -20.83 0.92
N ARG A 91 -14.30 -21.54 0.97
CA ARG A 91 -14.37 -22.96 0.62
C ARG A 91 -13.89 -23.21 -0.82
N GLY A 92 -13.06 -24.23 -0.97
CA GLY A 92 -12.52 -24.66 -2.27
C GLY A 92 -11.33 -23.83 -2.78
N ALA A 93 -10.81 -22.89 -1.99
CA ALA A 93 -9.56 -22.20 -2.31
C ALA A 93 -8.35 -23.13 -2.10
N ASP A 94 -7.45 -23.20 -3.07
CA ASP A 94 -6.14 -23.84 -2.90
C ASP A 94 -5.16 -22.90 -2.20
N MET A 95 -5.32 -21.60 -2.43
CA MET A 95 -4.49 -20.54 -1.89
C MET A 95 -5.32 -19.32 -1.51
N VAL A 96 -5.05 -18.75 -0.34
CA VAL A 96 -5.71 -17.55 0.15
C VAL A 96 -4.67 -16.51 0.54
N PHE A 97 -4.75 -15.34 -0.09
CA PHE A 97 -4.02 -14.16 0.34
C PHE A 97 -4.87 -13.35 1.31
N VAL A 98 -4.33 -13.06 2.49
CA VAL A 98 -4.97 -12.19 3.48
C VAL A 98 -4.21 -10.87 3.48
N THR A 99 -4.87 -9.80 2.99
CA THR A 99 -4.29 -8.46 2.95
C THR A 99 -4.97 -7.51 3.93
N ALA A 100 -4.19 -6.81 4.74
CA ALA A 100 -4.67 -5.89 5.75
C ALA A 100 -3.67 -4.77 6.06
N GLY A 101 -4.21 -3.60 6.40
CA GLY A 101 -3.44 -2.54 7.03
C GLY A 101 -3.45 -2.72 8.56
N GLU A 102 -2.29 -3.04 9.13
CA GLU A 102 -2.14 -3.29 10.56
C GLU A 102 -2.12 -1.99 11.37
N GLY A 103 -2.57 -2.07 12.63
CA GLY A 103 -2.69 -0.93 13.52
C GLY A 103 -4.06 -0.25 13.51
N GLY A 104 -4.99 -0.74 12.70
CA GLY A 104 -6.42 -0.43 12.78
C GLY A 104 -7.18 -1.32 13.77
N GLY A 105 -8.52 -1.33 13.68
CA GLY A 105 -9.36 -2.26 14.45
C GLY A 105 -9.70 -3.52 13.65
N THR A 106 -10.40 -3.35 12.52
CA THR A 106 -10.90 -4.47 11.70
C THR A 106 -9.79 -5.33 11.10
N GLY A 107 -8.79 -4.70 10.46
CA GLY A 107 -7.66 -5.43 9.86
C GLY A 107 -6.89 -6.23 10.91
N THR A 108 -6.32 -5.52 11.89
CA THR A 108 -5.53 -6.09 13.00
C THR A 108 -6.24 -7.22 13.75
N GLY A 109 -7.53 -7.09 14.02
CA GLY A 109 -8.29 -8.10 14.77
C GLY A 109 -8.88 -9.22 13.92
N GLY A 110 -9.33 -8.89 12.70
CA GLY A 110 -10.03 -9.82 11.82
C GLY A 110 -9.10 -10.66 10.95
N ALA A 111 -7.93 -10.13 10.55
CA ALA A 111 -7.00 -10.85 9.68
C ALA A 111 -6.54 -12.20 10.25
N PRO A 112 -6.15 -12.32 11.54
CA PRO A 112 -5.80 -13.62 12.12
C PRO A 112 -6.95 -14.63 12.10
N VAL A 113 -8.19 -14.17 12.29
CA VAL A 113 -9.38 -15.04 12.28
C VAL A 113 -9.63 -15.60 10.88
N VAL A 114 -9.58 -14.75 9.86
CA VAL A 114 -9.75 -15.16 8.46
C VAL A 114 -8.63 -16.11 8.03
N ALA A 115 -7.38 -15.81 8.39
CA ALA A 115 -6.23 -16.66 8.11
C ALA A 115 -6.38 -18.06 8.73
N ARG A 116 -6.80 -18.12 10.00
CA ARG A 116 -7.06 -19.38 10.70
C ARG A 116 -8.11 -20.23 9.97
N ILE A 117 -9.21 -19.61 9.53
CA ILE A 117 -10.28 -20.29 8.80
C ILE A 117 -9.76 -20.83 7.46
N ALA A 118 -9.03 -20.01 6.70
CA ALA A 118 -8.42 -20.42 5.43
C ALA A 118 -7.49 -21.64 5.60
N ARG A 119 -6.63 -21.60 6.64
CA ARG A 119 -5.69 -22.67 6.95
C ARG A 119 -6.41 -23.95 7.42
N ALA A 120 -7.47 -23.82 8.22
CA ALA A 120 -8.29 -24.95 8.65
C ALA A 120 -9.00 -25.65 7.48
N LEU A 121 -9.34 -24.90 6.42
CA LEU A 121 -9.87 -25.44 5.16
C LEU A 121 -8.81 -26.10 4.27
N GLY A 122 -7.53 -26.02 4.64
CA GLY A 122 -6.42 -26.64 3.92
C GLY A 122 -5.80 -25.78 2.81
N ALA A 123 -6.19 -24.51 2.70
CA ALA A 123 -5.60 -23.58 1.75
C ALA A 123 -4.20 -23.13 2.20
N LEU A 124 -3.28 -22.97 1.25
CA LEU A 124 -2.01 -22.29 1.50
C LEU A 124 -2.30 -20.83 1.82
N THR A 125 -2.05 -20.42 3.07
CA THR A 125 -2.49 -19.11 3.56
C THR A 125 -1.30 -18.17 3.67
N VAL A 126 -1.33 -17.09 2.89
CA VAL A 126 -0.26 -16.07 2.85
C VAL A 126 -0.80 -14.74 3.36
N GLY A 127 -0.25 -14.23 4.45
CA GLY A 127 -0.53 -12.88 4.94
C GLY A 127 0.36 -11.87 4.22
N VAL A 128 -0.21 -10.80 3.68
CA VAL A 128 0.52 -9.66 3.13
C VAL A 128 0.00 -8.40 3.79
N VAL A 129 0.76 -7.86 4.75
CA VAL A 129 0.27 -6.79 5.62
C VAL A 129 1.23 -5.62 5.70
N THR A 130 0.71 -4.42 5.96
CA THR A 130 1.53 -3.22 6.14
C THR A 130 1.61 -2.79 7.60
N ARG A 131 2.81 -2.43 8.08
CA ARG A 131 2.97 -1.62 9.29
C ARG A 131 2.57 -0.17 9.00
N PRO A 132 1.96 0.55 9.96
CA PRO A 132 1.59 1.95 9.78
C PRO A 132 2.83 2.84 9.66
N PHE A 133 2.68 4.01 9.04
CA PHE A 133 3.71 5.04 9.06
C PHE A 133 3.96 5.54 10.49
N THR A 134 5.19 5.93 10.81
CA THR A 134 5.54 6.50 12.12
C THR A 134 4.70 7.73 12.47
N PHE A 135 4.28 8.53 11.47
CA PHE A 135 3.45 9.73 11.70
C PHE A 135 2.01 9.41 12.13
N GLU A 136 1.52 8.19 11.93
CA GLU A 136 0.17 7.78 12.35
C GLU A 136 0.07 7.58 13.88
N GLY A 137 1.22 7.55 14.56
CA GLY A 137 1.34 7.59 16.00
C GLY A 137 1.54 6.23 16.66
N ARG A 138 2.14 6.28 17.85
CA ARG A 138 2.61 5.10 18.60
C ARG A 138 1.51 4.07 18.90
N ARG A 139 0.26 4.51 19.11
CA ARG A 139 -0.85 3.60 19.38
C ARG A 139 -1.08 2.63 18.22
N ARG A 140 -1.08 3.12 16.97
CA ARG A 140 -1.22 2.26 15.79
C ARG A 140 -0.06 1.29 15.66
N SER A 141 1.18 1.76 15.87
CA SER A 141 2.36 0.88 15.80
C SER A 141 2.31 -0.26 16.81
N VAL A 142 1.90 0.01 18.06
CA VAL A 142 1.79 -1.04 19.09
C VAL A 142 0.69 -2.05 18.73
N GLN A 143 -0.47 -1.56 18.25
CA GLN A 143 -1.55 -2.44 17.79
C GLN A 143 -1.11 -3.28 16.58
N ALA A 144 -0.34 -2.69 15.66
CA ALA A 144 0.15 -3.39 14.48
C ALA A 144 1.11 -4.52 14.83
N GLU A 145 2.08 -4.32 15.74
CA GLU A 145 2.98 -5.40 16.14
C GLU A 145 2.22 -6.54 16.84
N GLN A 146 1.18 -6.23 17.62
CA GLN A 146 0.32 -7.26 18.23
C GLN A 146 -0.48 -8.04 17.18
N GLY A 147 -1.03 -7.36 16.18
CA GLY A 147 -1.76 -7.98 15.07
C GLY A 147 -0.87 -8.85 14.19
N ILE A 148 0.33 -8.35 13.84
CA ILE A 148 1.34 -9.08 13.07
C ILE A 148 1.74 -10.38 13.78
N GLU A 149 1.96 -10.34 15.09
CA GLU A 149 2.33 -11.54 15.84
C GLU A 149 1.18 -12.54 15.93
N ALA A 150 -0.05 -12.08 16.15
CA ALA A 150 -1.22 -12.95 16.12
C ALA A 150 -1.45 -13.58 14.74
N LEU A 151 -1.24 -12.80 13.67
CA LEU A 151 -1.40 -13.28 12.29
C LEU A 151 -0.32 -14.29 11.92
N ARG A 152 0.92 -14.10 12.39
CA ARG A 152 2.06 -14.99 12.13
C ARG A 152 1.78 -16.44 12.55
N GLU A 153 1.06 -16.65 13.65
CA GLU A 153 0.71 -17.98 14.14
C GLU A 153 -0.34 -18.68 13.26
N GLU A 154 -1.14 -17.89 12.53
CA GLU A 154 -2.32 -18.35 11.79
C GLU A 154 -2.10 -18.47 10.27
N VAL A 155 -0.96 -17.99 9.75
CA VAL A 155 -0.59 -18.09 8.33
C VAL A 155 0.57 -19.08 8.10
N ASP A 156 0.72 -19.55 6.86
CA ASP A 156 1.90 -20.33 6.46
C ASP A 156 3.11 -19.43 6.18
N THR A 157 2.87 -18.28 5.54
CA THR A 157 3.87 -17.24 5.28
C THR A 157 3.29 -15.87 5.58
N LEU A 158 4.06 -15.00 6.25
CA LEU A 158 3.70 -13.61 6.52
C LEU A 158 4.70 -12.64 5.90
N ILE A 159 4.27 -11.88 4.90
CA ILE A 159 5.01 -10.77 4.31
C ILE A 159 4.60 -9.49 5.02
N VAL A 160 5.56 -8.85 5.70
CA VAL A 160 5.34 -7.58 6.40
C VAL A 160 6.00 -6.44 5.63
N ILE A 161 5.21 -5.45 5.23
CA ILE A 161 5.65 -4.28 4.49
C ILE A 161 5.73 -3.08 5.44
N PRO A 162 6.93 -2.51 5.67
CA PRO A 162 7.06 -1.31 6.48
C PRO A 162 6.77 -0.04 5.68
N ASN A 163 5.65 0.63 5.98
CA ASN A 163 5.27 1.84 5.25
C ASN A 163 6.32 2.96 5.34
N ASP A 164 7.07 3.06 6.44
CA ASP A 164 8.16 4.04 6.55
C ASP A 164 9.25 3.87 5.48
N ARG A 165 9.46 2.66 4.95
CA ARG A 165 10.44 2.44 3.87
C ARG A 165 9.95 3.01 2.54
N LEU A 166 8.65 3.11 2.34
CA LEU A 166 8.07 3.76 1.17
C LEU A 166 8.42 5.25 1.11
N LEU A 167 8.53 5.92 2.28
CA LEU A 167 8.96 7.32 2.35
C LEU A 167 10.44 7.49 1.95
N SER A 168 11.28 6.50 2.23
CA SER A 168 12.70 6.54 1.86
C SER A 168 12.94 6.37 0.35
N MET A 169 12.00 5.70 -0.32
CA MET A 169 12.00 5.48 -1.77
C MET A 169 11.27 6.58 -2.55
N SER A 170 10.56 7.47 -1.85
CA SER A 170 9.73 8.52 -2.42
C SER A 170 10.43 9.88 -2.40
N ASP A 171 10.00 10.78 -3.29
CA ASP A 171 10.45 12.16 -3.27
C ASP A 171 10.03 12.87 -1.97
N LYS A 172 10.86 13.81 -1.50
CA LYS A 172 10.60 14.60 -0.28
C LYS A 172 9.29 15.40 -0.30
N ASN A 173 8.67 15.55 -1.47
CA ASN A 173 7.44 16.28 -1.69
C ASN A 173 6.20 15.36 -1.85
N VAL A 174 6.32 14.06 -1.55
CA VAL A 174 5.18 13.14 -1.61
C VAL A 174 4.06 13.58 -0.65
N SER A 175 2.83 13.58 -1.16
CA SER A 175 1.64 13.86 -0.36
C SER A 175 1.23 12.63 0.46
N ALA A 176 0.47 12.83 1.54
CA ALA A 176 -0.03 11.72 2.34
C ALA A 176 -0.86 10.71 1.51
N ILE A 177 -1.68 11.20 0.57
CA ILE A 177 -2.48 10.35 -0.32
C ILE A 177 -1.57 9.51 -1.21
N ALA A 178 -0.54 10.11 -1.81
CA ALA A 178 0.42 9.38 -2.62
C ALA A 178 1.18 8.33 -1.81
N ALA A 179 1.51 8.62 -0.53
CA ALA A 179 2.18 7.66 0.34
C ALA A 179 1.33 6.42 0.63
N PHE A 180 0.03 6.59 0.92
CA PHE A 180 -0.89 5.45 1.10
C PHE A 180 -1.09 4.67 -0.21
N HIS A 181 -1.19 5.37 -1.33
CA HIS A 181 -1.28 4.72 -2.65
C HIS A 181 -0.02 3.88 -2.96
N SER A 182 1.16 4.35 -2.58
CA SER A 182 2.39 3.55 -2.64
C SER A 182 2.31 2.30 -1.78
N ALA A 183 1.67 2.35 -0.60
CA ALA A 183 1.49 1.18 0.25
C ALA A 183 0.57 0.15 -0.41
N ASP A 184 -0.56 0.61 -0.98
CA ASP A 184 -1.48 -0.24 -1.75
C ASP A 184 -0.77 -0.88 -2.96
N GLN A 185 0.09 -0.12 -3.64
CA GLN A 185 0.87 -0.62 -4.77
C GLN A 185 1.87 -1.71 -4.37
N VAL A 186 2.48 -1.60 -3.18
CA VAL A 186 3.38 -2.65 -2.67
C VAL A 186 2.60 -3.87 -2.22
N LEU A 187 1.43 -3.72 -1.59
CA LEU A 187 0.52 -4.84 -1.29
C LEU A 187 0.12 -5.58 -2.57
N HIS A 188 -0.28 -4.84 -3.63
CA HIS A 188 -0.53 -5.40 -4.95
C HIS A 188 0.67 -6.17 -5.48
N SER A 189 1.87 -5.59 -5.43
CA SER A 189 3.08 -6.22 -5.97
C SER A 189 3.45 -7.52 -5.23
N GLY A 190 3.16 -7.60 -3.93
CA GLY A 190 3.35 -8.82 -3.15
C GLY A 190 2.42 -9.96 -3.54
N VAL A 191 1.14 -9.65 -3.77
CA VAL A 191 0.17 -10.65 -4.25
C VAL A 191 0.44 -11.01 -5.71
N GLN A 192 0.67 -10.02 -6.57
CA GLN A 192 0.95 -10.20 -8.00
C GLN A 192 2.20 -11.05 -8.22
N GLY A 193 3.30 -10.75 -7.50
CA GLY A 193 4.57 -11.44 -7.69
C GLY A 193 4.49 -12.96 -7.52
N ILE A 194 3.57 -13.44 -6.68
CA ILE A 194 3.31 -14.87 -6.48
C ILE A 194 2.23 -15.38 -7.43
N THR A 195 1.14 -14.62 -7.58
CA THR A 195 0.00 -15.02 -8.39
C THR A 195 0.41 -15.20 -9.86
N ASP A 196 1.18 -14.26 -10.42
CA ASP A 196 1.59 -14.30 -11.82
C ASP A 196 2.45 -15.53 -12.15
N LEU A 197 3.22 -16.04 -11.19
CA LEU A 197 4.02 -17.26 -11.36
C LEU A 197 3.16 -18.52 -11.52
N ILE A 198 1.92 -18.48 -11.04
CA ILE A 198 0.99 -19.61 -11.07
C ILE A 198 -0.02 -19.46 -12.21
N THR A 199 -0.54 -18.25 -12.41
CA THR A 199 -1.68 -18.00 -13.31
C THR A 199 -1.26 -17.54 -14.70
N THR A 200 -0.09 -16.92 -14.85
CA THR A 200 0.34 -16.35 -16.12
C THR A 200 1.37 -17.26 -16.78
N PRO A 201 1.07 -17.78 -17.99
CA PRO A 201 2.04 -18.58 -18.73
C PRO A 201 3.27 -17.74 -19.09
N GLY A 202 4.44 -18.19 -18.65
CA GLY A 202 5.73 -17.72 -19.11
C GLY A 202 6.55 -18.81 -19.79
N LEU A 203 7.81 -18.47 -20.06
CA LEU A 203 8.79 -19.35 -20.69
C LEU A 203 9.22 -20.47 -19.74
N ILE A 204 9.26 -20.16 -18.45
CA ILE A 204 9.55 -21.08 -17.34
C ILE A 204 8.39 -20.96 -16.37
N ASN A 205 7.42 -21.86 -16.51
CA ASN A 205 6.27 -21.95 -15.62
C ASN A 205 6.65 -22.71 -14.36
N LEU A 206 6.18 -22.20 -13.23
CA LEU A 206 6.22 -22.91 -11.96
C LEU A 206 4.88 -23.60 -11.74
N ASP A 207 4.90 -24.73 -11.04
CA ASP A 207 3.67 -25.35 -10.58
C ASP A 207 3.29 -24.85 -9.17
N PHE A 208 2.04 -25.12 -8.78
CA PHE A 208 1.58 -24.72 -7.45
C PHE A 208 2.29 -25.50 -6.32
N ALA A 209 2.78 -26.70 -6.58
CA ALA A 209 3.46 -27.52 -5.58
C ALA A 209 4.85 -26.94 -5.24
N ASP A 210 5.55 -26.39 -6.22
CA ASP A 210 6.79 -25.65 -6.08
C ASP A 210 6.60 -24.45 -5.16
N VAL A 211 5.62 -23.58 -5.45
CA VAL A 211 5.29 -22.42 -4.59
C VAL A 211 4.92 -22.88 -3.18
N LYS A 212 4.08 -23.91 -3.06
CA LYS A 212 3.69 -24.48 -1.77
C LYS A 212 4.89 -25.01 -0.98
N SER A 213 5.87 -25.63 -1.64
CA SER A 213 7.06 -26.19 -0.98
C SER A 213 7.93 -25.12 -0.28
N VAL A 214 7.95 -23.89 -0.81
CA VAL A 214 8.72 -22.78 -0.25
C VAL A 214 7.92 -21.97 0.76
N MET A 215 6.61 -21.80 0.55
CA MET A 215 5.78 -20.94 1.40
C MET A 215 5.08 -21.66 2.54
N GLN A 216 4.91 -22.98 2.47
CA GLN A 216 4.20 -23.72 3.51
C GLN A 216 5.03 -23.76 4.81
N GLY A 217 4.52 -23.09 5.86
CA GLY A 217 5.18 -23.03 7.16
C GLY A 217 6.50 -22.24 7.18
N ALA A 218 6.70 -21.34 6.22
CA ALA A 218 7.93 -20.55 6.11
C ALA A 218 8.05 -19.43 7.16
N GLY A 219 6.96 -19.09 7.85
CA GLY A 219 6.94 -18.04 8.87
C GLY A 219 7.04 -16.65 8.25
N SER A 220 7.94 -15.79 8.72
CA SER A 220 8.10 -14.48 8.09
C SER A 220 8.80 -14.57 6.74
N ALA A 221 8.32 -13.74 5.82
CA ALA A 221 8.95 -13.48 4.54
C ALA A 221 9.20 -11.99 4.34
N LEU A 222 10.16 -11.69 3.47
CA LEU A 222 10.49 -10.36 3.00
C LEU A 222 10.32 -10.28 1.50
N MET A 223 9.96 -9.10 1.02
CA MET A 223 9.79 -8.84 -0.41
C MET A 223 10.71 -7.71 -0.86
N GLY A 224 11.42 -7.94 -1.95
CA GLY A 224 12.20 -6.96 -2.67
C GLY A 224 11.70 -6.82 -4.10
N ILE A 225 11.61 -5.59 -4.59
CA ILE A 225 11.16 -5.30 -5.96
C ILE A 225 12.20 -4.39 -6.61
N GLY A 226 12.58 -4.71 -7.84
CA GLY A 226 13.45 -3.91 -8.67
C GLY A 226 12.97 -3.88 -10.12
N SER A 227 13.23 -2.76 -10.81
CA SER A 227 12.88 -2.60 -12.23
C SER A 227 13.99 -1.82 -12.93
N ALA A 228 14.38 -2.26 -14.13
CA ALA A 228 15.37 -1.57 -14.94
C ALA A 228 15.07 -1.72 -16.44
N ARG A 229 15.72 -0.90 -17.27
CA ARG A 229 15.58 -0.83 -18.73
C ARG A 229 16.95 -0.70 -19.38
N GLY A 230 17.07 -1.05 -20.67
CA GLY A 230 18.31 -0.97 -21.43
C GLY A 230 19.25 -2.18 -21.27
N GLU A 231 20.54 -1.97 -21.50
CA GLU A 231 21.55 -3.02 -21.36
C GLU A 231 21.67 -3.48 -19.91
N ASP A 232 21.87 -4.79 -19.70
CA ASP A 232 21.96 -5.42 -18.38
C ASP A 232 20.74 -5.19 -17.47
N ARG A 233 19.57 -4.86 -18.05
CA ARG A 233 18.32 -4.58 -17.32
C ARG A 233 17.94 -5.67 -16.31
N ALA A 234 18.10 -6.95 -16.64
CA ALA A 234 17.77 -8.03 -15.71
C ALA A 234 18.70 -8.08 -14.49
N VAL A 235 20.00 -7.85 -14.68
CA VAL A 235 21.00 -7.82 -13.60
C VAL A 235 20.74 -6.62 -12.70
N GLN A 236 20.56 -5.43 -13.27
CA GLN A 236 20.26 -4.21 -12.52
C GLN A 236 18.94 -4.33 -11.74
N ALA A 237 17.91 -4.90 -12.35
CA ALA A 237 16.63 -5.14 -11.67
C ALA A 237 16.79 -6.12 -10.50
N ALA A 238 17.58 -7.19 -10.66
CA ALA A 238 17.88 -8.13 -9.58
C ALA A 238 18.68 -7.49 -8.44
N GLU A 239 19.68 -6.67 -8.74
CA GLU A 239 20.44 -5.90 -7.73
C GLU A 239 19.53 -4.96 -6.94
N LEU A 240 18.65 -4.23 -7.63
CA LEU A 240 17.65 -3.36 -7.01
C LEU A 240 16.67 -4.14 -6.13
N ALA A 241 16.27 -5.35 -6.54
CA ALA A 241 15.38 -6.19 -5.75
C ALA A 241 16.04 -6.66 -4.45
N ILE A 242 17.29 -7.13 -4.50
CA ILE A 242 18.04 -7.65 -3.33
C ILE A 242 18.50 -6.53 -2.38
N SER A 243 18.71 -5.32 -2.91
CA SER A 243 19.04 -4.13 -2.13
C SER A 243 17.82 -3.28 -1.77
N SER A 244 16.61 -3.75 -2.09
CA SER A 244 15.37 -3.00 -1.90
C SER A 244 15.19 -2.57 -0.44
N PRO A 245 14.84 -1.30 -0.16
CA PRO A 245 14.52 -0.82 1.19
C PRO A 245 13.35 -1.54 1.86
N LEU A 246 12.52 -2.25 1.09
CA LEU A 246 11.45 -3.10 1.59
C LEU A 246 11.97 -4.34 2.33
N LEU A 247 13.21 -4.75 2.05
CA LEU A 247 13.94 -5.78 2.77
C LEU A 247 14.52 -5.15 4.05
N GLU A 248 13.78 -5.22 5.16
CA GLU A 248 14.27 -4.75 6.49
C GLU A 248 15.50 -5.52 6.99
N ALA A 249 15.72 -6.71 6.44
CA ALA A 249 16.86 -7.56 6.71
C ALA A 249 17.56 -7.95 5.40
N SER A 250 18.75 -8.53 5.54
CA SER A 250 19.37 -9.20 4.41
C SER A 250 18.53 -10.41 3.99
N ILE A 251 18.57 -10.74 2.69
CA ILE A 251 18.07 -12.04 2.19
C ILE A 251 19.00 -13.20 2.57
N ASP A 252 20.18 -12.88 3.10
CA ASP A 252 21.09 -13.84 3.72
C ASP A 252 20.39 -14.60 4.87
N GLY A 253 20.51 -15.92 4.85
CA GLY A 253 19.84 -16.82 5.80
C GLY A 253 18.40 -17.19 5.45
N ALA A 254 17.87 -16.80 4.29
CA ALA A 254 16.61 -17.32 3.78
C ALA A 254 16.81 -18.71 3.17
N HIS A 255 16.08 -19.72 3.66
CA HIS A 255 16.12 -21.09 3.13
C HIS A 255 15.16 -21.31 1.97
N GLY A 256 14.22 -20.41 1.73
CA GLY A 256 13.30 -20.46 0.60
C GLY A 256 13.27 -19.11 -0.13
N VAL A 257 13.42 -19.13 -1.45
CA VAL A 257 13.35 -17.91 -2.27
C VAL A 257 12.47 -18.14 -3.49
N LEU A 258 11.46 -17.29 -3.65
CA LEU A 258 10.69 -17.17 -4.89
C LEU A 258 11.21 -15.99 -5.69
N LEU A 259 11.58 -16.23 -6.94
CA LEU A 259 12.08 -15.23 -7.87
C LEU A 259 11.14 -15.13 -9.08
N SER A 260 10.49 -13.98 -9.23
CA SER A 260 9.67 -13.67 -10.40
C SER A 260 10.39 -12.66 -11.28
N ILE A 261 10.61 -13.02 -12.54
CA ILE A 261 11.22 -12.13 -13.54
C ILE A 261 10.19 -11.84 -14.62
N GLN A 262 9.72 -10.60 -14.67
CA GLN A 262 8.76 -10.12 -15.65
C GLN A 262 9.47 -9.29 -16.71
N GLY A 263 9.16 -9.50 -17.98
CA GLY A 263 9.71 -8.73 -19.09
C GLY A 263 8.93 -8.95 -20.38
N GLY A 264 9.27 -8.20 -21.43
CA GLY A 264 8.67 -8.40 -22.75
C GLY A 264 9.05 -9.74 -23.38
N SER A 265 8.43 -10.05 -24.53
CA SER A 265 8.78 -11.23 -25.34
C SER A 265 10.25 -11.26 -25.83
N ASP A 266 10.99 -10.17 -25.65
CA ASP A 266 12.42 -10.04 -25.96
C ASP A 266 13.33 -10.52 -24.81
N LEU A 267 12.78 -10.91 -23.65
CA LEU A 267 13.54 -11.36 -22.49
C LEU A 267 14.38 -12.61 -22.81
N GLY A 268 15.70 -12.44 -22.78
CA GLY A 268 16.64 -13.50 -23.13
C GLY A 268 16.91 -14.49 -21.99
N LEU A 269 17.22 -15.75 -22.33
CA LEU A 269 17.61 -16.76 -21.34
C LEU A 269 18.88 -16.36 -20.55
N PHE A 270 19.82 -15.67 -21.19
CA PHE A 270 21.05 -15.20 -20.54
C PHE A 270 20.77 -14.12 -19.48
N GLU A 271 19.85 -13.20 -19.77
CA GLU A 271 19.40 -12.18 -18.81
C GLU A 271 18.76 -12.83 -17.57
N VAL A 272 17.89 -13.82 -17.80
CA VAL A 272 17.24 -14.61 -16.74
C VAL A 272 18.27 -15.36 -15.89
N HIS A 273 19.26 -16.00 -16.54
CA HIS A 273 20.32 -16.73 -15.85
C HIS A 273 21.16 -15.84 -14.93
N GLU A 274 21.60 -14.66 -15.40
CA GLU A 274 22.41 -13.76 -14.59
C GLU A 274 21.63 -13.17 -13.42
N ALA A 275 20.35 -12.81 -13.62
CA ALA A 275 19.48 -12.36 -12.53
C ALA A 275 19.30 -13.46 -11.46
N ALA A 276 19.06 -14.70 -11.87
CA ALA A 276 18.92 -15.83 -10.95
C ALA A 276 20.21 -16.14 -10.19
N ARG A 277 21.37 -16.11 -10.86
CA ARG A 277 22.69 -16.32 -10.24
C ARG A 277 22.95 -15.31 -9.13
N LEU A 278 22.63 -14.04 -9.37
CA LEU A 278 22.86 -12.95 -8.41
C LEU A 278 22.00 -13.14 -7.15
N VAL A 279 20.74 -13.53 -7.31
CA VAL A 279 19.85 -13.87 -6.18
C VAL A 279 20.37 -15.08 -5.41
N GLN A 280 20.87 -16.11 -6.12
CA GLN A 280 21.44 -17.31 -5.51
C GLN A 280 22.68 -17.02 -4.67
N GLU A 281 23.56 -16.14 -5.15
CA GLU A 281 24.78 -15.75 -4.42
C GLU A 281 24.49 -14.94 -3.15
N ALA A 282 23.33 -14.28 -3.09
CA ALA A 282 22.93 -13.46 -1.96
C ALA A 282 22.05 -14.21 -0.93
N ALA A 283 21.46 -15.34 -1.31
CA ALA A 283 20.67 -16.21 -0.43
C ALA A 283 21.54 -17.22 0.33
N HIS A 284 20.92 -18.05 1.19
CA HIS A 284 21.63 -19.13 1.87
C HIS A 284 22.17 -20.17 0.86
N PRO A 285 23.38 -20.76 1.06
CA PRO A 285 23.95 -21.74 0.12
C PRO A 285 23.09 -23.00 -0.11
N GLU A 286 22.27 -23.35 0.88
CA GLU A 286 21.31 -24.46 0.80
C GLU A 286 19.87 -23.99 0.56
N ALA A 287 19.67 -22.73 0.15
CA ALA A 287 18.34 -22.20 -0.12
C ALA A 287 17.68 -22.95 -1.29
N ASN A 288 16.41 -23.30 -1.11
CA ASN A 288 15.54 -23.73 -2.19
C ASN A 288 15.08 -22.50 -2.97
N ILE A 289 15.66 -22.29 -4.15
CA ILE A 289 15.35 -21.15 -5.01
C ILE A 289 14.49 -21.62 -6.16
N ILE A 290 13.30 -21.06 -6.24
CA ILE A 290 12.34 -21.33 -7.29
C ILE A 290 12.20 -20.03 -8.08
N PHE A 291 12.43 -20.10 -9.39
CA PHE A 291 12.33 -18.94 -10.26
C PHE A 291 11.41 -19.20 -11.43
N GLY A 292 10.58 -18.22 -11.74
CA GLY A 292 9.68 -18.24 -12.89
C GLY A 292 9.85 -16.97 -13.72
N THR A 293 9.50 -17.09 -15.00
CA THR A 293 9.46 -15.94 -15.90
C THR A 293 8.02 -15.62 -16.25
N VAL A 294 7.70 -14.35 -16.40
CA VAL A 294 6.38 -13.88 -16.82
C VAL A 294 6.59 -12.98 -18.03
N ILE A 295 5.90 -13.28 -19.13
CA ILE A 295 5.98 -12.47 -20.34
C ILE A 295 4.84 -11.46 -20.33
N ASP A 296 5.20 -10.18 -20.27
CA ASP A 296 4.27 -9.05 -20.36
C ASP A 296 4.78 -8.04 -21.39
N ASP A 297 4.22 -8.09 -22.60
CA ASP A 297 4.57 -7.18 -23.69
C ASP A 297 4.20 -5.72 -23.40
N ALA A 298 3.36 -5.44 -22.39
CA ALA A 298 3.06 -4.07 -21.98
C ALA A 298 4.26 -3.38 -21.30
N LEU A 299 5.23 -4.15 -20.80
CA LEU A 299 6.46 -3.63 -20.19
C LEU A 299 7.46 -3.06 -21.22
N GLY A 300 7.36 -3.46 -22.49
CA GLY A 300 8.29 -3.06 -23.53
C GLY A 300 9.72 -3.49 -23.19
N ASP A 301 10.63 -2.53 -22.99
CA ASP A 301 12.04 -2.76 -22.64
C ASP A 301 12.31 -2.86 -21.12
N GLU A 302 11.26 -2.85 -20.29
CA GLU A 302 11.40 -2.95 -18.85
C GLU A 302 11.44 -4.41 -18.39
N VAL A 303 12.41 -4.71 -17.52
CA VAL A 303 12.44 -5.95 -16.75
C VAL A 303 12.17 -5.61 -15.30
N ARG A 304 11.20 -6.31 -14.71
CA ARG A 304 10.85 -6.22 -13.28
C ARG A 304 11.20 -7.53 -12.60
N VAL A 305 11.95 -7.44 -11.51
CA VAL A 305 12.34 -8.59 -10.68
C VAL A 305 11.69 -8.43 -9.32
N THR A 306 10.98 -9.47 -8.88
CA THR A 306 10.40 -9.57 -7.54
C THR A 306 11.03 -10.75 -6.83
N VAL A 307 11.62 -10.51 -5.67
CA VAL A 307 12.25 -11.50 -4.80
C VAL A 307 11.41 -11.63 -3.54
N ILE A 308 10.99 -12.84 -3.21
CA ILE A 308 10.32 -13.15 -1.94
C ILE A 308 11.17 -14.17 -1.21
N ALA A 309 11.81 -13.73 -0.13
CA ALA A 309 12.67 -14.56 0.70
C ALA A 309 11.90 -14.97 1.96
N ALA A 310 11.89 -16.26 2.27
CA ALA A 310 11.15 -16.85 3.39
C ALA A 310 11.98 -17.94 4.09
N GLY A 311 11.49 -18.41 5.25
CA GLY A 311 12.17 -19.46 6.00
C GLY A 311 13.50 -19.00 6.57
N PHE A 312 13.53 -17.84 7.23
CA PHE A 312 14.73 -17.32 7.88
C PHE A 312 15.10 -18.13 9.14
N ASP A 313 16.39 -18.27 9.42
CA ASP A 313 16.90 -18.88 10.65
C ASP A 313 16.32 -18.19 11.90
N GLY A 314 15.48 -18.90 12.65
CA GLY A 314 14.78 -18.37 13.84
C GLY A 314 13.37 -17.82 13.57
N GLY A 315 12.84 -18.01 12.36
CA GLY A 315 11.46 -17.68 11.98
C GLY A 315 11.19 -16.20 11.69
N VAL A 316 12.17 -15.33 11.92
CA VAL A 316 12.10 -13.88 11.67
C VAL A 316 13.43 -13.42 11.02
N PRO A 317 13.39 -12.54 10.01
CA PRO A 317 14.60 -11.97 9.43
C PRO A 317 15.41 -11.16 10.45
N LYS A 318 16.75 -11.30 10.45
CA LYS A 318 17.64 -10.48 11.30
C LYS A 318 17.74 -9.06 10.73
N GLN A 319 17.16 -8.08 11.42
CA GLN A 319 17.21 -6.67 11.00
C GLN A 319 18.64 -6.23 10.66
N ARG A 320 18.80 -5.51 9.54
CA ARG A 320 20.06 -4.82 9.25
C ARG A 320 20.27 -3.74 10.31
N GLU A 321 21.40 -3.76 11.00
CA GLU A 321 21.84 -2.68 11.90
C GLU A 321 22.27 -1.44 11.10
N ASP A 322 21.37 -0.86 10.28
CA ASP A 322 21.61 0.42 9.63
C ASP A 322 21.50 1.54 10.67
N SER A 323 22.61 1.77 11.37
CA SER A 323 22.82 2.85 12.34
C SER A 323 22.82 4.26 11.72
N ARG A 324 22.25 4.43 10.52
CA ARG A 324 22.14 5.71 9.80
C ARG A 324 20.74 6.08 9.32
N ALA A 325 19.71 5.30 9.65
CA ALA A 325 18.33 5.64 9.35
C ALA A 325 17.55 5.89 10.64
N LEU A 326 17.80 7.02 11.29
CA LEU A 326 16.87 7.76 12.15
C LEU A 326 17.60 9.05 12.55
N GLY A 327 17.07 10.20 12.15
CA GLY A 327 17.63 11.52 12.47
C GLY A 327 17.74 11.71 13.98
N GLN A 328 18.94 11.49 14.53
CA GLN A 328 19.31 11.96 15.85
C GLN A 328 19.40 13.49 15.83
N VAL A 329 18.28 14.15 16.08
CA VAL A 329 18.31 15.46 16.77
C VAL A 329 18.55 15.19 18.26
N THR A 330 19.74 14.69 18.58
CA THR A 330 20.28 14.80 19.93
C THR A 330 21.06 16.10 19.97
N GLY A 331 20.47 17.12 20.61
CA GLY A 331 21.15 18.36 20.93
C GLY A 331 22.50 18.06 21.58
N ALA A 332 23.57 18.42 20.87
CA ALA A 332 24.92 18.26 21.36
C ALA A 332 25.15 19.23 22.54
N SER A 333 24.97 18.72 23.76
CA SER A 333 25.59 19.31 24.94
C SER A 333 27.11 19.20 24.77
N ARG A 334 27.73 20.32 24.41
CA ARG A 334 29.19 20.51 24.43
C ARG A 334 29.72 20.25 25.85
N PRO A 335 30.75 19.42 26.03
CA PRO A 335 31.49 19.39 27.29
C PRO A 335 32.24 20.72 27.46
N ALA A 336 32.01 21.39 28.59
CA ALA A 336 32.69 22.63 28.96
C ALA A 336 34.16 22.36 29.30
N VAL A 337 35.06 23.08 28.64
CA VAL A 337 36.50 23.13 28.97
C VAL A 337 36.73 24.30 29.93
N PRO A 338 37.44 24.15 31.07
CA PRO A 338 37.66 25.26 32.00
C PRO A 338 38.73 26.23 31.47
N ALA A 339 38.42 27.52 31.53
CA ALA A 339 39.34 28.61 31.20
C ALA A 339 40.14 29.07 32.44
N ALA A 340 41.44 29.34 32.24
CA ALA A 340 42.31 30.08 33.15
C ALA A 340 43.30 30.95 32.32
N PRO A 341 43.84 32.07 32.85
CA PRO A 341 43.79 33.35 32.13
C PRO A 341 45.14 34.04 31.80
N VAL A 342 45.06 35.04 30.90
CA VAL A 342 45.93 36.24 30.65
C VAL A 342 47.42 36.01 30.31
N THR A 343 48.03 36.60 29.26
CA THR A 343 48.42 38.01 29.13
C THR A 343 49.17 38.29 27.79
N SER A 344 48.95 39.49 27.24
CA SER A 344 49.89 40.43 26.57
C SER A 344 51.14 39.95 25.81
N ALA A 345 51.25 40.31 24.52
CA ALA A 345 52.47 40.90 23.94
C ALA A 345 52.24 41.57 22.57
N THR A 346 52.59 42.85 22.51
CA THR A 346 52.75 43.76 21.36
C THR A 346 54.07 43.53 20.60
N THR A 347 54.09 43.72 19.27
CA THR A 347 55.09 44.52 18.49
C THR A 347 54.76 44.56 16.97
N PRO A 348 55.31 45.51 16.17
CA PRO A 348 54.57 46.20 15.11
C PRO A 348 55.23 46.29 13.70
N GLN A 349 54.49 46.91 12.76
CA GLN A 349 54.93 47.82 11.68
C GLN A 349 55.42 47.26 10.32
N ALA A 350 54.76 47.64 9.20
CA ALA A 350 55.24 48.66 8.22
C ALA A 350 54.50 48.68 6.85
N ALA A 351 53.79 49.80 6.61
CA ALA A 351 53.60 50.65 5.39
C ALA A 351 53.60 50.09 3.94
N SER A 352 52.49 50.34 3.19
CA SER A 352 52.36 51.38 2.13
C SER A 352 51.07 51.23 1.27
N PRO A 353 50.63 52.27 0.51
CA PRO A 353 49.21 52.59 0.31
C PRO A 353 48.64 52.38 -1.10
N ALA A 354 47.31 52.58 -1.18
CA ALA A 354 46.49 53.00 -2.32
C ALA A 354 46.02 51.96 -3.34
N THR A 355 44.72 51.62 -3.28
CA THR A 355 43.77 51.76 -4.40
C THR A 355 42.36 51.50 -3.90
N ALA A 356 41.42 52.42 -4.18
CA ALA A 356 40.02 52.28 -3.85
C ALA A 356 39.31 51.42 -4.91
N PRO A 357 38.50 50.42 -4.53
CA PRO A 357 37.50 49.85 -5.41
C PRO A 357 36.10 50.38 -5.07
N VAL A 358 35.41 50.77 -6.14
CA VAL A 358 34.00 51.14 -6.22
C VAL A 358 33.11 49.97 -5.74
N PRO A 359 32.09 50.18 -4.90
CA PRO A 359 31.14 49.12 -4.57
C PRO A 359 30.21 48.84 -5.75
N ALA A 360 30.18 47.57 -6.17
CA ALA A 360 29.20 47.03 -7.10
C ALA A 360 27.81 46.99 -6.45
N ALA A 361 26.80 47.35 -7.24
CA ALA A 361 25.40 47.43 -6.86
C ALA A 361 24.78 46.04 -6.61
N GLU A 362 24.11 45.88 -5.46
CA GLU A 362 23.14 44.82 -5.21
C GLU A 362 21.84 45.06 -6.02
N PRO A 363 21.25 44.02 -6.63
CA PRO A 363 19.92 44.13 -7.22
C PRO A 363 18.83 44.11 -6.13
N ALA A 364 18.14 45.24 -5.97
CA ALA A 364 16.97 45.34 -5.11
C ALA A 364 15.78 44.57 -5.71
N HIS A 365 15.27 43.59 -4.97
CA HIS A 365 14.02 42.92 -5.25
C HIS A 365 12.85 43.92 -5.23
N ALA A 366 12.22 44.12 -6.39
CA ALA A 366 11.03 44.94 -6.54
C ALA A 366 9.82 44.25 -5.90
N ARG A 367 9.14 44.95 -4.99
CA ARG A 367 7.81 44.56 -4.48
C ARG A 367 6.78 44.66 -5.60
N PRO A 368 5.86 43.69 -5.76
CA PRO A 368 4.81 43.77 -6.77
C PRO A 368 3.84 44.92 -6.47
N ARG A 369 3.54 45.73 -7.49
CA ARG A 369 2.53 46.79 -7.44
C ARG A 369 1.11 46.18 -7.46
N PRO A 370 0.14 46.77 -6.74
CA PRO A 370 -1.27 46.38 -6.87
C PRO A 370 -1.83 46.81 -8.23
N ILE A 371 -2.61 45.93 -8.85
CA ILE A 371 -3.38 46.20 -10.07
C ILE A 371 -4.65 46.98 -9.66
N PRO A 372 -4.99 48.10 -10.31
CA PRO A 372 -6.26 48.79 -10.05
C PRO A 372 -7.40 48.03 -10.72
N ALA A 373 -8.37 47.55 -9.93
CA ALA A 373 -9.62 46.99 -10.43
C ALA A 373 -10.55 48.12 -10.86
N GLY A 374 -10.78 48.25 -12.18
CA GLY A 374 -11.90 48.99 -12.75
C GLY A 374 -13.10 48.05 -13.00
N PRO A 375 -14.34 48.56 -13.15
CA PRO A 375 -15.54 47.73 -13.06
C PRO A 375 -15.90 46.91 -14.32
N ASP A 376 -15.06 46.84 -15.35
CA ASP A 376 -15.48 46.35 -16.68
C ASP A 376 -14.48 45.40 -17.38
N ASP A 377 -13.89 44.45 -16.65
CA ASP A 377 -13.07 43.37 -17.23
C ASP A 377 -13.62 41.99 -16.85
N VAL A 378 -14.75 41.60 -17.46
CA VAL A 378 -15.20 40.20 -17.52
C VAL A 378 -15.11 39.73 -18.98
N PRO A 379 -14.28 38.73 -19.32
CA PRO A 379 -14.28 38.16 -20.66
C PRO A 379 -15.62 37.48 -20.95
N ALA A 380 -16.30 37.92 -21.99
CA ALA A 380 -17.53 37.34 -22.49
C ALA A 380 -17.26 35.97 -23.14
N SER A 381 -17.25 34.90 -22.35
CA SER A 381 -17.32 33.52 -22.86
C SER A 381 -17.76 32.53 -21.78
N LEU A 382 -18.96 32.74 -21.23
CA LEU A 382 -19.74 31.69 -20.56
C LEU A 382 -21.19 31.82 -21.03
N GLN A 383 -21.48 31.31 -22.22
CA GLN A 383 -22.86 31.04 -22.61
C GLN A 383 -23.37 29.85 -21.79
N PRO A 384 -24.55 29.93 -21.15
CA PRO A 384 -25.16 28.78 -20.52
C PRO A 384 -25.57 27.79 -21.60
N VAL A 385 -25.01 26.59 -21.55
CA VAL A 385 -25.47 25.46 -22.37
C VAL A 385 -26.92 25.16 -21.97
N ALA A 386 -27.83 25.22 -22.94
CA ALA A 386 -29.22 24.84 -22.74
C ALA A 386 -29.29 23.41 -22.20
N ALA A 387 -30.05 23.22 -21.12
CA ALA A 387 -30.24 21.92 -20.49
C ALA A 387 -30.81 20.92 -21.50
N ALA A 388 -30.11 19.80 -21.69
CA ALA A 388 -30.63 18.66 -22.41
C ALA A 388 -31.88 18.10 -21.70
N PRO A 389 -32.90 17.62 -22.44
CA PRO A 389 -34.11 17.07 -21.84
C PRO A 389 -33.78 15.81 -21.02
N ARG A 390 -34.30 15.75 -19.79
CA ARG A 390 -34.14 14.62 -18.88
C ARG A 390 -34.84 13.37 -19.47
N PRO A 391 -34.26 12.17 -19.35
CA PRO A 391 -34.94 10.95 -19.74
C PRO A 391 -36.13 10.69 -18.79
N ALA A 392 -37.30 10.44 -19.36
CA ALA A 392 -38.48 10.01 -18.63
C ALA A 392 -38.41 8.51 -18.35
N PHE A 393 -38.47 8.10 -17.09
CA PHE A 393 -38.61 6.70 -16.70
C PHE A 393 -40.10 6.35 -16.62
N THR A 394 -40.47 5.26 -17.29
CA THR A 394 -41.82 4.67 -17.22
C THR A 394 -41.85 3.70 -16.06
N VAL A 395 -42.69 3.97 -15.05
CA VAL A 395 -43.03 2.99 -14.02
C VAL A 395 -44.16 2.14 -14.58
N VAL A 396 -43.92 0.84 -14.76
CA VAL A 396 -44.96 -0.13 -15.12
C VAL A 396 -45.41 -0.80 -13.81
N GLU A 397 -46.59 -0.43 -13.31
CA GLU A 397 -47.29 -1.24 -12.31
C GLU A 397 -48.15 -2.29 -13.03
N ASP A 398 -47.95 -3.56 -12.67
CA ASP A 398 -48.77 -4.67 -13.13
C ASP A 398 -50.21 -4.52 -12.63
N GLY A 399 -51.17 -4.31 -13.54
CA GLY A 399 -52.58 -4.47 -13.23
C GLY A 399 -53.58 -3.66 -14.05
N VAL A 400 -54.02 -4.25 -15.17
CA VAL A 400 -55.34 -4.08 -15.81
C VAL A 400 -55.84 -2.65 -16.13
N GLY A 401 -55.77 -2.29 -17.42
CA GLY A 401 -56.84 -1.50 -18.08
C GLY A 401 -56.54 -0.03 -18.42
N GLU A 402 -56.49 0.24 -19.74
CA GLU A 402 -56.65 1.54 -20.44
C GLU A 402 -55.85 2.77 -19.95
N GLY A 403 -54.81 3.10 -20.72
CA GLY A 403 -53.92 4.24 -20.47
C GLY A 403 -54.58 5.61 -20.66
N VAL A 404 -54.53 6.42 -19.61
CA VAL A 404 -54.76 7.87 -19.64
C VAL A 404 -53.45 8.55 -19.23
N THR A 405 -52.89 9.37 -20.11
CA THR A 405 -51.74 10.24 -19.81
C THR A 405 -52.20 11.45 -19.00
N VAL A 406 -51.70 11.59 -17.77
CA VAL A 406 -51.92 12.78 -16.92
C VAL A 406 -50.58 13.49 -16.72
N GLU A 407 -50.40 14.63 -17.37
CA GLU A 407 -49.31 15.55 -17.03
C GLU A 407 -49.69 16.34 -15.77
N ARG A 408 -49.00 16.10 -14.66
CA ARG A 408 -49.05 16.94 -13.47
C ARG A 408 -47.65 17.43 -13.12
N PRO A 409 -47.42 18.73 -12.96
CA PRO A 409 -46.15 19.23 -12.45
C PRO A 409 -46.00 18.86 -10.97
N VAL A 410 -44.84 18.32 -10.60
CA VAL A 410 -44.47 18.00 -9.21
C VAL A 410 -44.15 19.31 -8.50
N GLU A 411 -44.96 19.68 -7.51
CA GLU A 411 -44.74 20.85 -6.64
C GLU A 411 -43.84 20.43 -5.47
N VAL A 412 -42.69 21.08 -5.32
CA VAL A 412 -41.76 20.88 -4.19
C VAL A 412 -42.17 21.83 -3.07
N PRO A 413 -42.39 21.38 -1.82
CA PRO A 413 -42.76 22.29 -0.74
C PRO A 413 -41.59 23.23 -0.38
N HIS A 414 -41.83 24.54 -0.48
CA HIS A 414 -40.94 25.56 0.06
C HIS A 414 -41.08 25.62 1.59
N VAL A 415 -40.01 25.29 2.32
CA VAL A 415 -39.89 25.61 3.75
C VAL A 415 -39.49 27.08 3.87
N THR A 416 -40.46 27.96 4.11
CA THR A 416 -40.22 29.33 4.56
C THR A 416 -40.17 29.32 6.09
N GLU A 417 -38.98 29.28 6.68
CA GLU A 417 -38.78 29.66 8.08
C GLU A 417 -38.06 31.02 8.18
N ARG A 418 -38.69 31.90 8.96
CA ARG A 418 -38.37 33.31 9.17
C ARG A 418 -36.97 33.49 9.75
N ALA A 419 -36.24 34.46 9.20
CA ALA A 419 -35.03 35.00 9.81
C ALA A 419 -35.33 35.48 11.25
N ARG A 420 -34.62 34.92 12.23
CA ARG A 420 -34.51 35.48 13.58
C ARG A 420 -33.44 36.59 13.57
N PRO A 421 -33.60 37.67 14.35
CA PRO A 421 -32.54 38.67 14.49
C PRO A 421 -31.31 38.05 15.16
N VAL A 422 -30.13 38.42 14.68
CA VAL A 422 -28.83 38.01 15.23
C VAL A 422 -28.62 38.76 16.55
N GLU A 423 -28.78 38.06 17.67
CA GLU A 423 -28.22 38.47 18.96
C GLU A 423 -26.88 37.75 19.18
N ASP A 424 -25.93 38.48 19.78
CA ASP A 424 -24.51 38.20 19.95
C ASP A 424 -24.14 36.73 20.24
N LEU A 425 -23.31 36.14 19.37
CA LEU A 425 -22.57 34.91 19.68
C LEU A 425 -21.40 35.26 20.60
N ASP A 426 -21.46 34.77 21.84
CA ASP A 426 -20.40 34.90 22.83
C ASP A 426 -19.22 33.96 22.47
N VAL A 427 -18.16 34.53 21.88
CA VAL A 427 -16.95 33.79 21.48
C VAL A 427 -16.06 33.59 22.72
N PRO A 428 -15.67 32.34 23.07
CA PRO A 428 -14.75 32.07 24.17
C PRO A 428 -13.40 32.77 23.99
N ASP A 429 -12.84 33.33 25.07
CA ASP A 429 -11.62 34.18 25.03
C ASP A 429 -10.35 33.50 24.50
N PHE A 430 -10.33 32.17 24.33
CA PHE A 430 -9.19 31.50 23.69
C PHE A 430 -9.21 31.56 22.15
N LEU A 431 -10.30 32.07 21.56
CA LEU A 431 -10.49 32.28 20.13
C LEU A 431 -10.52 33.78 19.75
N LYS A 432 -10.17 34.68 20.68
CA LYS A 432 -9.96 36.11 20.40
C LYS A 432 -8.48 36.44 20.24
#